data_AF-A0A915LA07-F1
#
_entry.id   AF-A0A915LA07-F1
#
_cell.length_a   1.000
_cell.length_b   1.000
_cell.length_c   1.000
_cell.angle_alpha   90.00
_cell.angle_beta   90.00
_cell.angle_gamma   90.00
#
_symmetry.space_group_name_H-M   'P 1'
#
loop_
_entity.id
_entity.type
_entity.pdbx_description
1 polymer ?
#
loop_
_entity_poly.entity_id
_entity_poly.type
_entity_poly.pdbx_seq_one_letter_code
_entity_poly.pdbx_strand_id
1 'polypeptide(L)'
;MMQQQLDDVGQQIEQQRLELEHLRLQQARPLFTIPGIKICSEFFCCRPAENVDLFIDRFNRQCQANNYADYQKHLILPSLLREAAEVIYQNIPPAEKQAMNYDALVQLLRMRFSPTHACELKNVELQTRIQRQGEMVTEYAVSIQQLVHEAFPELDNDTRD
;
A
#
# COMPACT_ATOMS: atom_id res chain seq x y z
N MET A 1 -39.86 8.42 52.40
CA MET A 1 -39.33 9.60 51.67
C MET A 1 -37.94 9.35 51.10
N MET A 2 -36.94 8.93 51.89
CA MET A 2 -35.57 8.72 51.36
C MET A 2 -35.46 7.61 50.30
N GLN A 3 -36.21 6.51 50.42
CA GLN A 3 -36.17 5.41 49.43
C GLN A 3 -36.60 5.88 48.05
N GLN A 4 -37.70 6.64 48.00
CA GLN A 4 -38.28 7.16 46.78
C GLN A 4 -37.38 8.19 46.08
N GLN A 5 -36.56 8.93 46.84
CA GLN A 5 -35.55 9.82 46.28
C GLN A 5 -34.35 9.07 45.71
N LEU A 6 -33.98 7.92 46.30
CA LEU A 6 -32.91 7.07 45.76
C LEU A 6 -33.35 6.38 44.45
N ASP A 7 -34.60 5.95 44.38
CA ASP A 7 -35.18 5.39 43.15
C ASP A 7 -35.26 6.43 42.03
N ASP A 8 -35.62 7.67 42.35
CA ASP A 8 -35.67 8.79 41.39
C ASP A 8 -34.28 9.15 40.83
N VAL A 9 -33.27 9.20 41.72
CA VAL A 9 -31.87 9.43 41.30
C VAL A 9 -31.35 8.27 40.45
N GLY A 10 -31.71 7.03 40.78
CA GLY A 10 -31.36 5.86 39.97
C GLY A 10 -31.92 5.95 38.55
N GLN A 11 -33.18 6.37 38.42
CA GLN A 11 -33.82 6.58 37.12
C GLN A 11 -33.18 7.72 36.33
N GLN A 12 -32.79 8.82 37.00
CA GLN A 12 -32.07 9.92 36.35
C GLN A 12 -30.70 9.47 35.83
N ILE A 13 -29.96 8.65 36.57
CA ILE A 13 -28.66 8.14 36.13
C ILE A 13 -28.83 7.23 34.91
N GLU A 14 -29.82 6.35 34.90
CA GLU A 14 -30.11 5.48 33.76
C GLU A 14 -30.49 6.30 32.51
N GLN A 15 -31.32 7.34 32.68
CA GLN A 15 -31.69 8.26 31.60
C GLN A 15 -30.48 9.01 31.04
N GLN A 16 -29.62 9.56 31.90
CA GLN A 16 -28.39 10.23 31.47
C GLN A 16 -27.44 9.28 30.74
N ARG A 17 -27.34 8.01 31.17
CA ARG A 17 -26.53 7.01 30.46
C ARG A 17 -27.05 6.73 29.07
N LEU A 18 -28.36 6.57 28.91
CA LEU A 18 -29.00 6.35 27.60
C LEU A 18 -28.83 7.57 26.69
N GLU A 19 -28.95 8.77 27.24
CA GLU A 19 -28.76 10.02 26.47
C GLU A 19 -27.29 10.20 26.05
N LEU A 20 -26.34 9.89 26.93
CA LEU A 20 -24.91 9.86 26.60
C LEU A 20 -24.59 8.79 25.55
N GLU A 21 -25.25 7.63 25.60
CA GLU A 21 -25.09 6.58 24.59
C GLU A 21 -25.65 7.02 23.23
N HIS A 22 -26.84 7.63 23.23
CA HIS A 22 -27.43 8.20 22.02
C HIS A 22 -26.57 9.32 21.42
N LEU A 23 -26.01 10.20 22.27
CA LEU A 23 -25.08 11.24 21.84
C LEU A 23 -23.76 10.63 21.35
N ARG A 24 -23.24 9.58 21.99
CA ARG A 24 -22.08 8.83 21.49
C ARG A 24 -22.36 8.16 20.15
N LEU A 25 -23.57 7.67 19.89
CA LEU A 25 -23.95 7.10 18.59
C LEU A 25 -24.06 8.19 17.51
N GLN A 26 -24.52 9.40 17.86
CA GLN A 26 -24.56 10.53 16.94
C GLN A 26 -23.18 11.16 16.68
N GLN A 27 -22.32 11.21 17.70
CA GLN A 27 -20.97 11.78 17.62
C GLN A 27 -19.89 10.75 17.31
N ALA A 28 -20.21 9.45 17.34
CA ALA A 28 -19.39 8.43 16.75
C ALA A 28 -19.25 8.80 15.27
N ARG A 29 -18.12 9.42 14.93
CA ARG A 29 -17.72 9.59 13.55
C ARG A 29 -17.94 8.23 12.91
N PRO A 30 -18.73 8.13 11.82
CA PRO A 30 -18.61 6.94 11.01
C PRO A 30 -17.12 6.83 10.71
N LEU A 31 -16.48 5.75 11.18
CA LEU A 31 -15.26 5.28 10.53
C LEU A 31 -15.60 5.38 9.05
N PHE A 32 -14.88 6.21 8.30
CA PHE A 32 -15.13 6.52 6.91
C PHE A 32 -15.49 5.24 6.15
N THR A 33 -16.78 4.93 6.12
CA THR A 33 -17.38 3.80 5.44
C THR A 33 -18.40 4.50 4.60
N ILE A 34 -17.88 5.11 3.53
CA ILE A 34 -18.71 5.68 2.48
C ILE A 34 -19.57 4.51 2.00
N PRO A 35 -20.90 4.54 2.19
CA PRO A 35 -21.77 3.46 1.78
C PRO A 35 -21.58 3.26 0.28
N GLY A 36 -21.08 2.08 -0.12
CA GLY A 36 -20.84 1.74 -1.52
C GLY A 36 -19.38 1.79 -1.99
N ILE A 37 -18.41 2.24 -1.17
CA ILE A 37 -16.99 2.03 -1.50
C ILE A 37 -16.63 0.59 -1.19
N LYS A 38 -16.69 -0.28 -2.20
CA LYS A 38 -15.99 -1.58 -2.13
C LYS A 38 -14.49 -1.27 -2.15
N ILE A 39 -13.86 -1.40 -0.98
CA ILE A 39 -12.42 -1.24 -0.81
C ILE A 39 -11.73 -2.14 -1.83
N CYS A 40 -10.80 -1.58 -2.60
CA CYS A 40 -9.95 -2.34 -3.51
C CYS A 40 -9.20 -3.39 -2.68
N SER A 41 -9.50 -4.67 -2.89
CA SER A 41 -9.01 -5.77 -2.05
C SER A 41 -7.54 -6.12 -2.29
N GLU A 42 -6.89 -5.46 -3.26
CA GLU A 42 -5.54 -5.75 -3.69
C GLU A 42 -4.59 -4.67 -3.17
N PHE A 43 -3.55 -5.11 -2.47
CA PHE A 43 -2.44 -4.27 -2.03
C PHE A 43 -1.27 -4.45 -2.98
N PHE A 44 -0.40 -3.44 -3.05
CA PHE A 44 0.85 -3.50 -3.81
C PHE A 44 2.02 -3.36 -2.85
N CYS A 45 2.86 -4.39 -2.78
CA CYS A 45 4.02 -4.45 -1.89
C CYS A 45 5.37 -4.27 -2.62
N CYS A 46 5.37 -4.09 -3.94
CA CYS A 46 6.57 -4.05 -4.78
C CYS A 46 7.40 -5.35 -4.68
N ARG A 47 6.75 -6.51 -4.66
CA ARG A 47 7.45 -7.80 -4.71
C ARG A 47 7.99 -8.08 -6.12
N PRO A 48 9.05 -8.89 -6.28
CA PRO A 48 9.66 -9.16 -7.59
C PRO A 48 8.69 -9.77 -8.62
N ALA A 49 7.66 -10.48 -8.16
CA ALA A 49 6.63 -11.08 -9.02
C ALA A 49 5.43 -10.14 -9.26
N GLU A 50 5.37 -8.99 -8.59
CA GLU A 50 4.29 -8.02 -8.74
C GLU A 50 4.60 -7.02 -9.85
N ASN A 51 3.66 -6.86 -10.77
CA ASN A 51 3.78 -5.91 -11.87
C ASN A 51 2.89 -4.69 -11.59
N VAL A 52 3.50 -3.51 -11.58
CA VAL A 52 2.81 -2.24 -11.30
C VAL A 52 1.71 -1.94 -12.33
N ASP A 53 1.90 -2.24 -13.61
CA ASP A 53 0.89 -2.02 -14.65
C ASP A 53 -0.32 -2.91 -14.46
N LEU A 54 -0.11 -4.19 -14.16
CA LEU A 54 -1.21 -5.12 -13.87
C LEU A 54 -2.00 -4.68 -12.62
N PHE A 55 -1.31 -4.18 -11.60
CA PHE A 55 -1.94 -3.63 -10.41
C PHE A 55 -2.80 -2.39 -10.72
N ILE A 56 -2.25 -1.42 -11.45
CA ILE A 56 -2.97 -0.20 -11.86
C ILE A 56 -4.18 -0.53 -12.73
N ASP A 57 -4.08 -1.49 -13.66
CA ASP A 57 -5.20 -1.92 -14.51
C ASP A 57 -6.32 -2.60 -13.71
N ARG A 58 -5.99 -3.41 -12.70
CA ARG A 58 -6.98 -4.00 -11.79
C ARG A 58 -7.66 -2.91 -10.96
N PHE A 59 -6.87 -1.99 -10.40
CA PHE A 59 -7.39 -0.85 -9.67
C PHE A 59 -8.35 0.00 -10.53
N ASN A 60 -7.98 0.30 -11.77
CA ASN A 60 -8.81 1.08 -12.68
C ASN A 60 -10.14 0.38 -13.02
N ARG A 61 -10.13 -0.94 -13.24
CA ARG A 61 -11.36 -1.72 -13.42
C ARG A 61 -12.28 -1.67 -12.21
N GLN A 62 -11.72 -1.74 -11.00
CA GLN A 62 -12.51 -1.61 -9.77
C GLN A 62 -13.06 -0.18 -9.62
N CYS A 63 -12.27 0.83 -9.93
CA CYS A 63 -12.70 2.23 -9.90
C CYS A 63 -13.84 2.48 -10.90
N GLN A 64 -13.74 1.92 -12.10
CA GLN A 64 -14.79 1.99 -13.13
C GLN A 64 -16.08 1.32 -12.65
N ALA A 65 -16.00 0.14 -12.04
CA ALA A 65 -17.17 -0.56 -11.49
C ALA A 65 -17.87 0.23 -10.37
N ASN A 66 -17.12 1.06 -9.63
CA ASN A 66 -17.66 1.90 -8.55
C ASN A 66 -17.91 3.36 -8.96
N ASN A 67 -17.76 3.71 -10.26
CA ASN A 67 -17.89 5.07 -10.79
C ASN A 67 -17.00 6.11 -10.05
N TYR A 68 -15.78 5.73 -9.68
CA TYR A 68 -14.86 6.66 -9.03
C TYR A 68 -14.29 7.68 -10.01
N ALA A 69 -14.38 8.95 -9.61
CA ALA A 69 -13.71 10.05 -10.28
C ALA A 69 -12.20 10.07 -9.96
N ASP A 70 -11.42 10.75 -10.79
CA ASP A 70 -9.95 10.73 -10.68
C ASP A 70 -9.43 11.30 -9.35
N TYR A 71 -10.15 12.24 -8.74
CA TYR A 71 -9.81 12.73 -7.40
C TYR A 71 -9.92 11.61 -6.34
N GLN A 72 -10.91 10.73 -6.45
CA GLN A 72 -11.10 9.60 -5.53
C GLN A 72 -10.01 8.57 -5.76
N LYS A 73 -9.68 8.30 -7.03
CA LYS A 73 -8.58 7.40 -7.39
C LYS A 73 -7.26 7.86 -6.80
N HIS A 74 -6.96 9.17 -6.91
CA HIS A 74 -5.76 9.77 -6.34
C HIS A 74 -5.69 9.64 -4.80
N LEU A 75 -6.82 9.74 -4.11
CA LEU A 75 -6.88 9.56 -2.65
C LEU A 75 -6.76 8.09 -2.22
N ILE A 76 -7.36 7.17 -2.98
CA ILE A 76 -7.43 5.75 -2.62
C ILE A 76 -6.13 5.04 -2.98
N LEU A 77 -5.52 5.31 -4.13
CA LEU A 77 -4.38 4.56 -4.63
C LEU A 77 -3.20 4.49 -3.63
N PRO A 78 -2.78 5.60 -2.98
CA PRO A 78 -1.71 5.55 -1.98
C PRO A 78 -2.04 4.65 -0.78
N SER A 79 -3.32 4.54 -0.42
CA SER A 79 -3.77 3.70 0.70
C SER A 79 -3.69 2.20 0.42
N LEU A 80 -3.42 1.80 -0.83
CA LEU A 80 -3.23 0.41 -1.24
C LEU A 80 -1.76 0.01 -1.34
N LEU A 81 -0.84 0.97 -1.23
CA LEU A 81 0.60 0.71 -1.17
C LEU A 81 0.96 0.21 0.22
N ARG A 82 1.79 -0.83 0.29
CA ARG A 82 2.27 -1.44 1.54
C ARG A 82 3.77 -1.66 1.48
N GLU A 83 4.38 -1.84 2.64
CA GLU A 83 5.79 -2.23 2.79
C GLU A 83 6.73 -1.29 2.00
N ALA A 84 7.55 -1.85 1.11
CA ALA A 84 8.50 -1.09 0.29
C ALA A 84 7.82 -0.03 -0.58
N ALA A 85 6.62 -0.32 -1.11
CA ALA A 85 5.89 0.61 -1.96
C ALA A 85 5.38 1.84 -1.18
N GLU A 86 4.98 1.64 0.07
CA GLU A 86 4.57 2.72 0.96
C GLU A 86 5.76 3.62 1.30
N VAL A 87 6.92 3.05 1.62
CA VAL A 87 8.14 3.82 1.91
C VAL A 87 8.54 4.68 0.72
N ILE A 88 8.51 4.12 -0.49
CA ILE A 88 8.83 4.86 -1.72
C ILE A 88 7.85 6.01 -1.95
N TYR A 89 6.56 5.79 -1.72
CA TYR A 89 5.57 6.87 -1.80
C TYR A 89 5.76 7.94 -0.72
N GLN A 90 6.11 7.54 0.50
CA GLN A 90 6.36 8.49 1.59
C GLN A 90 7.56 9.41 1.32
N ASN A 91 8.58 8.92 0.60
CA ASN A 91 9.74 9.71 0.20
C ASN A 91 9.44 10.84 -0.80
N ILE A 92 8.26 10.87 -1.44
CA ILE A 92 7.88 11.95 -2.34
C ILE A 92 7.51 13.21 -1.52
N PRO A 93 8.02 14.40 -1.87
CA PRO A 93 7.69 15.64 -1.16
C PRO A 93 6.18 15.92 -1.08
N PRO A 94 5.65 16.43 0.04
CA PRO A 94 4.22 16.73 0.18
C PRO A 94 3.68 17.72 -0.86
N ALA A 95 4.49 18.72 -1.25
CA ALA A 95 4.13 19.70 -2.27
C ALA A 95 3.94 19.05 -3.64
N GLU A 96 4.78 18.08 -3.98
CA GLU A 96 4.65 17.31 -5.22
C GLU A 96 3.40 16.41 -5.17
N LYS A 97 3.14 15.74 -4.04
CA LYS A 97 1.93 14.90 -3.85
C LYS A 97 0.65 15.69 -4.08
N GLN A 98 0.56 16.91 -3.56
CA GLN A 98 -0.64 17.76 -3.64
C GLN A 98 -0.86 18.35 -5.04
N ALA A 99 0.20 18.55 -5.81
CA ALA A 99 0.12 19.12 -7.17
C ALA A 99 -0.16 18.05 -8.24
N MET A 100 0.01 16.77 -7.93
CA MET A 100 -0.17 15.68 -8.89
C MET A 100 -1.64 15.33 -9.09
N ASN A 101 -2.03 15.20 -10.36
CA ASN A 101 -3.27 14.52 -10.73
C ASN A 101 -3.06 12.98 -10.71
N TYR A 102 -4.14 12.23 -10.94
CA TYR A 102 -4.09 10.77 -10.95
C TYR A 102 -3.09 10.22 -12.00
N ASP A 103 -3.08 10.76 -13.21
CA ASP A 103 -2.15 10.32 -14.27
C ASP A 103 -0.68 10.55 -13.90
N ALA A 104 -0.34 11.70 -13.33
CA ALA A 104 1.01 11.99 -12.86
C ALA A 104 1.44 11.04 -11.74
N LEU A 105 0.53 10.72 -10.82
CA LEU A 105 0.77 9.72 -9.78
C LEU A 105 1.05 8.35 -10.39
N VAL A 106 0.23 7.89 -11.34
CA VAL A 106 0.43 6.60 -12.02
C VAL A 106 1.77 6.56 -12.77
N GLN A 107 2.13 7.63 -13.48
CA GLN A 107 3.43 7.69 -14.17
C GLN A 107 4.61 7.64 -13.20
N LEU A 108 4.52 8.35 -12.07
CA LEU A 108 5.55 8.31 -11.05
C LEU A 108 5.70 6.89 -10.48
N LEU A 109 4.59 6.23 -10.15
CA LEU A 109 4.60 4.86 -9.66
C LEU A 109 5.20 3.93 -10.72
N ARG A 110 4.81 4.05 -11.98
CA ARG A 110 5.42 3.29 -13.08
C ARG A 110 6.91 3.52 -13.19
N MET A 111 7.41 4.75 -13.15
CA MET A 111 8.85 5.00 -13.22
C MET A 111 9.61 4.39 -12.04
N ARG A 112 9.07 4.51 -10.82
CA ARG A 112 9.73 4.04 -9.60
C ARG A 112 9.66 2.53 -9.41
N PHE A 113 8.58 1.91 -9.89
CA PHE A 113 8.31 0.47 -9.77
C PHE A 113 8.47 -0.29 -11.08
N SER A 114 8.92 0.38 -12.16
CA SER A 114 9.24 -0.29 -13.42
C SER A 114 10.34 -1.31 -13.18
N PRO A 115 10.26 -2.50 -13.81
CA PRO A 115 11.33 -3.49 -13.78
C PRO A 115 12.70 -2.92 -14.15
N THR A 116 12.79 -1.79 -14.86
CA THR A 116 14.05 -1.10 -15.17
C THR A 116 14.81 -0.68 -13.91
N HIS A 117 14.14 -0.12 -12.89
CA HIS A 117 14.79 0.23 -11.62
C HIS A 117 15.03 -1.00 -10.73
N ALA A 118 14.20 -2.04 -10.83
CA ALA A 118 14.46 -3.31 -10.16
C ALA A 118 15.71 -4.00 -10.74
N CYS A 119 15.88 -3.98 -12.06
CA CYS A 119 17.10 -4.36 -12.77
C CYS A 119 18.31 -3.58 -12.27
N GLU A 120 18.21 -2.25 -12.19
CA GLU A 120 19.32 -1.41 -11.72
C GLU A 120 19.69 -1.71 -10.26
N LEU A 121 18.71 -1.90 -9.38
CA LEU A 121 18.97 -2.29 -7.99
C LEU A 121 19.65 -3.66 -7.91
N LYS A 122 19.20 -4.62 -8.72
CA LYS A 122 19.79 -5.97 -8.80
C LYS A 122 21.18 -5.96 -9.42
N ASN A 123 21.44 -5.06 -10.36
CA ASN A 123 22.75 -4.83 -10.94
C ASN A 123 23.72 -4.24 -9.88
N VAL A 124 23.25 -3.29 -9.06
CA VAL A 124 24.02 -2.78 -7.91
C VAL A 124 24.27 -3.88 -6.87
N GLU A 125 23.26 -4.72 -6.56
CA GLU A 125 23.41 -5.87 -5.66
C GLU A 125 24.44 -6.87 -6.19
N LEU A 126 24.41 -7.18 -7.49
CA LEU A 126 25.39 -8.02 -8.18
C LEU A 126 26.80 -7.42 -8.12
N GLN A 127 26.96 -6.12 -8.40
CA GLN A 127 28.26 -5.45 -8.38
C GLN A 127 28.88 -5.37 -6.99
N THR A 128 28.03 -5.31 -5.95
CA THR A 128 28.47 -5.23 -4.55
C THR A 128 28.55 -6.60 -3.88
N ARG A 129 28.15 -7.68 -4.57
CA ARG A 129 28.14 -9.03 -4.04
C ARG A 129 29.56 -9.56 -3.92
N ILE A 130 29.96 -9.85 -2.68
CA ILE A 130 31.20 -10.53 -2.32
C ILE A 130 30.87 -11.81 -1.56
N GLN A 131 31.70 -12.85 -1.68
CA GLN A 131 31.53 -14.09 -0.94
C GLN A 131 31.61 -13.81 0.56
N ARG A 132 30.60 -14.26 1.32
CA ARG A 132 30.56 -14.07 2.77
C ARG A 132 31.52 -15.04 3.46
N GLN A 133 32.04 -14.65 4.62
CA GLN A 133 32.90 -15.53 5.41
C GLN A 133 32.10 -16.78 5.85
N GLY A 134 32.54 -17.96 5.42
CA GLY A 134 31.85 -19.23 5.70
C GLY A 134 30.81 -19.66 4.66
N GLU A 135 30.57 -18.87 3.61
CA GLU A 135 29.72 -19.25 2.48
C GLU A 135 30.46 -20.22 1.54
N MET A 136 29.84 -21.32 1.14
CA MET A 136 30.47 -22.24 0.18
C MET A 136 30.55 -21.58 -1.20
N VAL A 137 31.62 -21.89 -1.95
CA VAL A 137 31.84 -21.34 -3.30
C VAL A 137 30.68 -21.67 -4.24
N THR A 138 30.05 -22.84 -4.08
CA THR A 138 28.89 -23.26 -4.85
C THR A 138 27.64 -22.45 -4.53
N GLU A 139 27.40 -22.14 -3.25
CA GLU A 139 26.28 -21.30 -2.81
C GLU A 139 26.44 -19.87 -3.32
N TYR A 140 27.67 -19.36 -3.28
CA TYR A 140 28.02 -18.07 -3.86
C TYR A 140 27.75 -18.03 -5.37
N ALA A 141 28.21 -19.03 -6.11
CA ALA A 141 28.01 -19.11 -7.57
C ALA A 141 26.52 -19.16 -7.94
N VAL A 142 25.71 -19.95 -7.23
CA VAL A 142 24.25 -20.02 -7.44
C VAL A 142 23.58 -18.67 -7.14
N SER A 143 23.97 -18.02 -6.04
CA SER A 143 23.47 -16.69 -5.68
C SER A 143 23.80 -15.63 -6.74
N ILE A 144 25.01 -15.67 -7.31
CA ILE A 144 25.41 -14.79 -8.41
C ILE A 144 24.58 -15.04 -9.67
N GLN A 145 24.38 -16.31 -10.06
CA GLN A 145 23.57 -16.65 -11.24
C GLN A 145 22.11 -16.19 -11.10
N GLN A 146 21.52 -16.32 -9.90
CA GLN A 146 20.19 -15.80 -9.61
C GLN A 146 20.14 -14.28 -9.75
N LEU A 147 21.12 -13.56 -9.16
CA LEU A 147 21.22 -12.11 -9.26
C LEU A 147 21.41 -11.64 -10.71
N VAL A 148 22.18 -12.36 -11.53
CA VAL A 148 22.35 -12.06 -12.97
C VAL A 148 21.03 -12.23 -13.72
N HIS A 149 20.28 -13.30 -13.43
CA HIS A 149 18.97 -13.55 -14.04
C HIS A 149 17.96 -12.45 -13.68
N GLU A 150 17.99 -11.99 -12.44
CA GLU A 150 17.14 -10.90 -11.94
C GLU A 150 17.58 -9.51 -12.45
N ALA A 151 18.89 -9.30 -12.64
CA ALA A 151 19.45 -8.02 -13.09
C ALA A 151 19.40 -7.82 -14.62
N PHE A 152 19.33 -8.91 -15.39
CA PHE A 152 19.34 -8.87 -16.85
C PHE A 152 18.40 -9.91 -17.46
N PRO A 153 17.07 -9.73 -17.32
CA PRO A 153 16.08 -10.66 -17.84
C PRO A 153 16.11 -10.79 -19.37
N GLU A 154 16.63 -9.77 -20.08
CA GLU A 154 16.72 -9.73 -21.54
C GLU A 154 17.94 -10.45 -22.17
N LEU A 155 18.92 -10.89 -21.37
CA LEU A 155 20.04 -11.68 -21.90
C LEU A 155 19.58 -13.09 -22.28
N ASP A 156 19.98 -13.61 -23.44
CA ASP A 156 19.72 -15.01 -23.79
C ASP A 156 20.56 -15.97 -22.92
N ASN A 157 20.03 -17.16 -22.65
CA ASN A 157 20.68 -18.17 -21.79
C ASN A 157 22.09 -18.55 -22.29
N ASP A 158 22.34 -18.51 -23.61
CA ASP A 158 23.66 -18.80 -24.20
C ASP A 158 24.76 -17.78 -23.84
N THR A 159 24.40 -16.59 -23.39
CA THR A 159 25.36 -15.56 -22.94
C THR A 159 25.55 -15.51 -21.42
N ARG A 160 24.85 -16.39 -20.68
CA ARG A 160 24.80 -16.40 -19.21
C ARG A 160 25.72 -17.46 -18.55
N ASP A 161 26.24 -18.42 -19.31
CA ASP A 161 27.15 -19.50 -18.86
C ASP A 161 28.64 -19.12 -18.92
#